data_AF-A0A660Y302-F1
#
_entry.id   AF-A0A660Y302-F1
#
_cell.length_a   1.000
_cell.length_b   1.000
_cell.length_c   1.000
_cell.angle_alpha   90.00
_cell.angle_beta   90.00
_cell.angle_gamma   90.00
#
_symmetry.space_group_name_H-M   'P 1'
#
loop_
_entity.id
_entity.type
_entity.pdbx_description
1 polymer ?
#
loop_
_entity_poly.entity_id
_entity_poly.type
_entity_poly.pdbx_seq_one_letter_code
_entity_poly.pdbx_strand_id
1 'polypeptide(L)'
;MKYILTVILALMVITPIKAQETVRSKDIDYTAYGQMIYWKALNQDEKKVFLQAYLYRTHEVGQEMQANRKLRSAVERYEDDIAAPVYNIFRQLEDNDKIELIKWIDVFYRQEFNHEESFGKALRYAYEKLQRGSESMHDVYRRAYSQ
;
A
#
# COMPACT_ATOMS: atom_id res chain seq x y z
N MET A 1 19.73 -9.76 62.68
CA MET A 1 19.13 -8.90 61.62
C MET A 1 19.93 -8.81 60.32
N LYS A 2 21.26 -9.00 60.29
CA LYS A 2 22.05 -8.95 59.03
C LYS A 2 21.67 -10.03 58.00
N TYR A 3 21.39 -11.25 58.46
CA TYR A 3 21.12 -12.38 57.57
C TYR A 3 19.75 -12.34 56.89
N ILE A 4 18.76 -11.71 57.51
CA ILE A 4 17.40 -11.57 56.96
C ILE A 4 17.42 -10.63 55.74
N LEU A 5 18.19 -9.55 55.81
CA LEU A 5 18.33 -8.59 54.70
C LEU A 5 19.05 -9.22 53.50
N THR A 6 20.06 -10.06 53.73
CA THR A 6 20.76 -10.77 52.65
C THR A 6 19.90 -11.84 51.97
N VAL A 7 18.98 -12.50 52.69
CA VAL A 7 18.08 -13.50 52.10
C VAL A 7 17.03 -12.83 51.20
N ILE A 8 16.50 -11.67 51.60
CA ILE A 8 15.54 -10.90 50.80
C ILE A 8 16.20 -10.37 49.51
N LEU A 9 17.45 -9.91 49.59
CA LEU A 9 18.21 -9.45 48.43
C LEU A 9 18.50 -10.60 47.45
N ALA A 10 18.81 -11.79 47.95
CA ALA A 10 19.05 -12.97 47.12
C ALA A 10 17.77 -13.47 46.42
N LEU A 11 16.60 -13.35 47.07
CA LEU A 11 15.31 -13.74 46.50
C LEU A 11 14.85 -12.83 45.34
N MET A 12 15.21 -11.54 45.34
CA MET A 12 14.89 -10.62 44.24
C MET A 12 15.70 -10.89 42.96
N VAL A 13 16.86 -11.55 43.07
CA VAL A 13 17.72 -11.84 41.90
C VAL A 13 17.24 -13.08 41.13
N ILE A 14 16.47 -13.96 41.76
CA ILE A 14 16.10 -15.27 41.19
C ILE A 14 14.74 -15.24 40.48
N THR A 15 13.90 -14.23 40.71
CA THR A 15 12.68 -14.07 39.90
C THR A 15 13.09 -13.50 38.54
N PRO A 16 12.93 -14.24 37.42
CA PRO A 16 13.04 -13.61 36.13
C PRO A 16 11.96 -12.53 36.11
N ILE A 17 12.39 -11.27 36.07
CA ILE A 17 11.56 -10.19 35.55
C ILE A 17 11.07 -10.77 34.23
N LYS A 18 9.78 -11.09 34.13
CA LYS A 18 9.15 -11.27 32.83
C LYS A 18 9.30 -9.92 32.16
N ALA A 19 10.47 -9.71 31.56
CA ALA A 19 10.74 -8.61 30.66
C ALA A 19 9.54 -8.63 29.75
N GLN A 20 8.78 -7.53 29.77
CA GLN A 20 7.63 -7.31 28.91
C GLN A 20 7.88 -8.07 27.62
N GLU A 21 7.02 -9.07 27.33
CA GLU A 21 6.94 -9.56 25.96
C GLU A 21 6.89 -8.29 25.13
N THR A 22 7.91 -8.07 24.29
CA THR A 22 7.91 -6.93 23.39
C THR A 22 6.58 -7.07 22.67
N VAL A 23 5.61 -6.22 23.00
CA VAL A 23 4.36 -6.16 22.27
C VAL A 23 4.85 -5.92 20.87
N ARG A 24 4.77 -6.95 20.04
CA ARG A 24 5.16 -6.87 18.64
C ARG A 24 4.14 -5.90 18.09
N SER A 25 4.47 -4.60 18.14
CA SER A 25 3.65 -3.58 17.52
C SER A 25 3.56 -4.05 16.10
N LYS A 26 2.36 -4.43 15.68
CA LYS A 26 2.10 -4.66 14.27
C LYS A 26 2.65 -3.41 13.60
N ASP A 27 3.65 -3.54 12.74
CA ASP A 27 4.25 -2.42 12.03
C ASP A 27 3.18 -1.90 11.08
N ILE A 28 2.28 -1.05 11.60
CA ILE A 28 1.21 -0.43 10.84
C ILE A 28 1.90 0.59 9.95
N ASP A 29 1.76 0.42 8.63
CA ASP A 29 2.16 1.44 7.68
C ASP A 29 1.21 2.63 7.80
N TYR A 30 1.57 3.58 8.65
CA TYR A 30 0.82 4.82 8.86
C TYR A 30 0.66 5.63 7.58
N THR A 31 1.53 5.46 6.58
CA THR A 31 1.40 6.12 5.28
C THR A 31 0.23 5.54 4.51
N ALA A 32 0.18 4.21 4.37
CA ALA A 32 -0.92 3.52 3.70
C ALA A 32 -2.27 3.80 4.37
N TYR A 33 -2.31 3.71 5.71
CA TYR A 33 -3.51 4.01 6.48
C TYR A 33 -3.95 5.47 6.34
N GLY A 34 -3.00 6.41 6.39
CA GLY A 34 -3.27 7.84 6.17
C GLY A 34 -3.81 8.14 4.78
N GLN A 35 -3.24 7.52 3.74
CA GLN A 35 -3.73 7.63 2.35
C GLN A 35 -5.17 7.11 2.21
N MET A 36 -5.49 6.00 2.86
CA MET A 36 -6.85 5.44 2.86
C MET A 36 -7.86 6.38 3.53
N ILE A 37 -7.54 6.92 4.71
CA ILE A 37 -8.42 7.90 5.40
C ILE A 37 -8.62 9.11 4.50
N TYR A 38 -7.52 9.66 3.97
CA TYR A 38 -7.57 10.82 3.09
C TYR A 38 -8.48 10.56 1.90
N TRP A 39 -8.26 9.45 1.18
CA TRP A 39 -9.08 9.03 0.04
C TRP A 39 -10.58 8.95 0.37
N LYS A 40 -10.94 8.35 1.53
CA LYS A 40 -12.35 8.20 1.95
C LYS A 40 -13.03 9.54 2.26
N ALA A 41 -12.27 10.57 2.61
CA ALA A 41 -12.79 11.91 2.89
C ALA A 41 -13.05 12.74 1.62
N LEU A 42 -12.44 12.38 0.49
CA LEU A 42 -12.55 13.14 -0.76
C LEU A 42 -13.87 12.89 -1.48
N ASN A 43 -14.37 13.94 -2.13
CA ASN A 43 -15.41 13.81 -3.15
C ASN A 43 -14.83 13.33 -4.50
N GLN A 44 -15.69 13.07 -5.48
CA GLN A 44 -15.25 12.47 -6.75
C GLN A 44 -14.27 13.34 -7.55
N ASP A 45 -14.44 14.66 -7.57
CA ASP A 45 -13.54 15.55 -8.32
C ASP A 45 -12.21 15.72 -7.60
N GLU A 46 -12.22 15.79 -6.27
CA GLU A 46 -11.01 15.77 -5.44
C GLU A 46 -10.22 14.46 -5.62
N LYS A 47 -10.89 13.32 -5.77
CA LYS A 47 -10.23 12.03 -6.07
C LYS A 47 -9.52 12.04 -7.42
N LYS A 48 -10.06 12.72 -8.43
CA LYS A 48 -9.36 12.88 -9.73
C LYS A 48 -8.06 13.67 -9.54
N VAL A 49 -8.12 14.76 -8.76
CA VAL A 49 -6.93 15.55 -8.41
C VAL A 49 -5.93 14.71 -7.62
N PHE A 50 -6.38 13.91 -6.66
CA PHE A 50 -5.52 13.00 -5.90
C PHE A 50 -4.79 11.99 -6.80
N LEU A 51 -5.50 11.40 -7.76
CA LEU A 51 -4.91 10.47 -8.73
C LEU A 51 -3.81 11.15 -9.56
N GLN A 52 -4.02 12.38 -10.01
CA GLN A 52 -2.99 13.17 -10.69
C GLN A 52 -1.79 13.51 -9.79
N ALA A 53 -2.04 13.90 -8.54
CA ALA A 53 -0.98 14.17 -7.57
C ALA A 53 -0.16 12.91 -7.28
N TYR A 54 -0.80 11.74 -7.19
CA TYR A 54 -0.13 10.46 -6.99
C TYR A 54 0.77 10.08 -8.18
N LEU A 55 0.29 10.27 -9.40
CA LEU A 55 1.10 10.10 -10.62
C LEU A 55 2.31 11.04 -10.62
N TYR A 56 2.11 12.32 -10.34
CA TYR A 56 3.18 13.31 -10.32
C TYR A 56 4.21 13.01 -9.24
N ARG A 57 3.76 12.68 -8.03
CA ARG A 57 4.65 12.29 -6.92
C ARG A 57 5.48 11.06 -7.26
N THR A 58 4.89 10.08 -7.95
CA THR A 58 5.60 8.89 -8.41
C THR A 58 6.74 9.27 -9.36
N HIS A 59 6.50 10.22 -10.25
CA HIS A 59 7.52 10.75 -11.14
C HIS A 59 8.63 11.51 -10.42
N GLU A 60 8.29 12.41 -9.50
CA GLU A 60 9.30 13.14 -8.74
C GLU A 60 10.21 12.21 -7.92
N VAL A 61 9.63 11.22 -7.23
CA VAL A 61 10.41 10.27 -6.43
C VAL A 61 11.34 9.44 -7.32
N GLY A 62 10.87 8.99 -8.49
CA GLY A 62 11.72 8.30 -9.46
C GLY A 62 12.94 9.14 -9.86
N GLN A 63 12.72 10.41 -10.21
CA GLN A 63 13.80 11.34 -10.57
C GLN A 63 14.79 11.59 -9.41
N GLU A 64 14.28 11.79 -8.20
CA GLU A 64 15.11 11.96 -6.99
C GLU A 64 15.97 10.72 -6.72
N MET A 65 15.40 9.52 -6.86
CA MET A 65 16.13 8.27 -6.64
C MET A 65 17.20 8.05 -7.72
N GLN A 66 16.88 8.32 -8.99
CA GLN A 66 17.83 8.18 -10.11
C GLN A 66 19.01 9.15 -10.00
N ALA A 67 18.81 10.35 -9.43
CA ALA A 67 19.89 11.30 -9.17
C ALA A 67 20.93 10.76 -8.18
N ASN A 68 20.57 9.79 -7.34
CA ASN A 68 21.46 9.19 -6.35
C ASN A 68 22.09 7.88 -6.85
N ARG A 69 23.33 7.97 -7.34
CA ARG A 69 24.10 6.83 -7.89
C ARG A 69 24.29 5.65 -6.92
N LYS A 70 24.11 5.84 -5.61
CA LYS A 70 24.26 4.77 -4.60
C LYS A 70 23.00 3.91 -4.45
N LEU A 71 21.87 4.30 -5.03
CA LEU A 71 20.57 3.65 -4.85
C LEU A 71 20.17 2.73 -6.00
N ARG A 72 21.09 2.31 -6.87
CA ARG A 72 20.76 1.63 -8.14
C ARG A 72 19.77 0.46 -8.00
N SER A 73 19.97 -0.44 -7.03
CA SER A 73 19.05 -1.57 -6.79
C SER A 73 17.69 -1.17 -6.22
N ALA A 74 17.63 -0.07 -5.45
CA ALA A 74 16.38 0.49 -4.96
C ALA A 74 15.62 1.25 -6.05
N VAL A 75 16.35 1.92 -6.96
CA VAL A 75 15.81 2.56 -8.16
C VAL A 75 15.14 1.53 -9.05
N GLU A 76 15.85 0.44 -9.40
CA GLU A 76 15.30 -0.63 -10.25
C GLU A 76 14.01 -1.20 -9.65
N ARG A 77 14.02 -1.50 -8.33
CA ARG A 77 12.82 -1.98 -7.64
C ARG A 77 11.68 -0.96 -7.63
N TYR A 78 11.99 0.31 -7.40
CA TYR A 78 10.98 1.37 -7.41
C TYR A 78 10.33 1.52 -8.78
N GLU A 79 11.15 1.50 -9.84
CA GLU A 79 10.67 1.58 -11.21
C GLU A 79 9.76 0.38 -11.55
N ASP A 80 10.20 -0.84 -11.24
CA ASP A 80 9.47 -2.06 -11.59
C ASP A 80 8.19 -2.27 -10.76
N ASP A 81 8.26 -2.03 -9.44
CA ASP A 81 7.17 -2.37 -8.52
C ASP A 81 6.14 -1.23 -8.37
N ILE A 82 6.53 0.01 -8.64
CA ILE A 82 5.73 1.21 -8.38
C ILE A 82 5.56 2.07 -9.63
N ALA A 83 6.65 2.61 -10.19
CA ALA A 83 6.54 3.68 -11.18
C ALA A 83 5.97 3.19 -12.52
N ALA A 84 6.56 2.15 -13.11
CA ALA A 84 6.11 1.61 -14.39
C ALA A 84 4.64 1.12 -14.34
N PRO A 85 4.18 0.40 -13.29
CA PRO A 85 2.76 0.07 -13.15
C PRO A 85 1.87 1.30 -13.11
N VAL A 86 2.21 2.32 -12.32
CA VAL A 86 1.42 3.56 -12.20
C VAL A 86 1.35 4.28 -13.54
N TYR A 87 2.47 4.49 -14.22
CA TYR A 87 2.49 5.13 -15.54
C TYR A 87 1.65 4.36 -16.57
N ASN A 88 1.75 3.03 -16.56
CA ASN A 88 1.01 2.20 -17.49
C ASN A 88 -0.51 2.32 -17.27
N ILE A 89 -0.95 2.36 -16.01
CA ILE A 89 -2.36 2.58 -15.66
C ILE A 89 -2.80 3.94 -16.21
N PHE A 90 -2.12 5.03 -15.85
CA PHE A 90 -2.55 6.38 -16.24
C PHE A 90 -2.49 6.64 -17.75
N ARG A 91 -1.56 6.00 -18.48
CA ARG A 91 -1.48 6.08 -19.94
C ARG A 91 -2.67 5.45 -20.66
N GLN A 92 -3.30 4.45 -20.05
CA GLN A 92 -4.39 3.69 -20.65
C GLN A 92 -5.79 4.18 -20.24
N LEU A 93 -5.88 5.13 -19.31
CA LEU A 93 -7.17 5.63 -18.82
C LEU A 93 -7.73 6.72 -19.74
N GLU A 94 -8.91 6.48 -20.31
CA GLU A 94 -9.75 7.54 -20.86
C GLU A 94 -10.47 8.32 -19.72
N ASP A 95 -11.07 9.47 -20.03
CA ASP A 95 -11.72 10.29 -18.99
C ASP A 95 -12.91 9.59 -18.31
N ASN A 96 -13.65 8.76 -19.04
CA ASN A 96 -14.74 7.94 -18.47
C ASN A 96 -14.19 6.83 -17.56
N ASP A 97 -13.03 6.27 -17.89
CA ASP A 97 -12.39 5.20 -17.13
C ASP A 97 -11.92 5.66 -15.75
N LYS A 98 -11.57 6.94 -15.60
CA LYS A 98 -11.16 7.52 -14.32
C LYS A 98 -12.28 7.44 -13.28
N ILE A 99 -13.53 7.62 -13.68
CA ILE A 99 -14.69 7.52 -12.77
C ILE A 99 -14.86 6.08 -12.30
N GLU A 100 -14.76 5.11 -13.22
CA GLU A 100 -14.91 3.70 -12.88
C GLU A 100 -13.74 3.20 -12.03
N LEU A 101 -12.52 3.65 -12.32
CA LEU A 101 -11.35 3.42 -11.48
C LEU A 101 -11.57 3.92 -10.04
N ILE A 102 -12.07 5.16 -9.87
CA ILE A 102 -12.40 5.73 -8.56
C ILE A 102 -13.38 4.83 -7.80
N LYS A 103 -14.44 4.33 -8.46
CA LYS A 103 -15.41 3.43 -7.83
C LYS A 103 -14.76 2.14 -7.35
N TRP A 104 -13.86 1.54 -8.11
CA TRP A 104 -13.19 0.30 -7.69
C TRP A 104 -12.19 0.53 -6.55
N ILE A 105 -11.52 1.69 -6.49
CA ILE A 105 -10.71 2.06 -5.33
C ILE A 105 -11.61 2.24 -4.09
N ASP A 106 -12.79 2.84 -4.24
CA ASP A 106 -13.78 2.93 -3.16
C ASP A 106 -14.26 1.54 -2.72
N VAL A 107 -14.51 0.61 -3.65
CA VAL A 107 -14.83 -0.80 -3.33
C VAL A 107 -13.72 -1.43 -2.49
N PHE A 108 -12.47 -1.22 -2.89
CA PHE A 108 -11.31 -1.78 -2.21
C PHE A 108 -11.23 -1.29 -0.76
N TYR A 109 -11.30 0.02 -0.51
CA TYR A 109 -11.20 0.61 0.83
C TYR A 109 -12.49 0.59 1.66
N ARG A 110 -13.59 0.06 1.12
CA ARG A 110 -14.77 -0.32 1.92
C ARG A 110 -14.55 -1.60 2.73
N GLN A 111 -13.59 -2.43 2.33
CA GLN A 111 -13.26 -3.67 3.02
C GLN A 111 -12.28 -3.38 4.15
N GLU A 112 -12.64 -3.68 5.40
CA GLU A 112 -11.84 -3.30 6.57
C GLU A 112 -10.43 -3.90 6.56
N PHE A 113 -10.27 -5.11 6.04
CA PHE A 113 -8.97 -5.76 5.92
C PHE A 113 -8.03 -5.08 4.91
N ASN A 114 -8.54 -4.20 4.04
CA ASN A 114 -7.74 -3.41 3.10
C ASN A 114 -7.35 -2.04 3.66
N HIS A 115 -7.77 -1.67 4.87
CA HIS A 115 -7.50 -0.35 5.43
C HIS A 115 -6.00 -0.05 5.62
N GLU A 116 -5.19 -1.09 5.83
CA GLU A 116 -3.73 -0.99 5.98
C GLU A 116 -2.98 -1.19 4.65
N GLU A 117 -3.69 -1.38 3.54
CA GLU A 117 -3.07 -1.65 2.24
C GLU A 117 -2.71 -0.36 1.50
N SER A 118 -1.55 -0.38 0.84
CA SER A 118 -1.03 0.79 0.13
C SER A 118 -1.95 1.26 -1.00
N PHE A 119 -1.93 2.58 -1.26
CA PHE A 119 -2.71 3.14 -2.37
C PHE A 119 -2.34 2.52 -3.73
N GLY A 120 -1.06 2.20 -3.94
CA GLY A 120 -0.60 1.50 -5.13
C GLY A 120 -1.27 0.13 -5.32
N LYS A 121 -1.56 -0.61 -4.24
CA LYS A 121 -2.31 -1.88 -4.31
C LYS A 121 -3.77 -1.65 -4.67
N ALA A 122 -4.42 -0.66 -4.06
CA ALA A 122 -5.79 -0.29 -4.38
C ALA A 122 -5.94 0.15 -5.85
N LEU A 123 -4.97 0.93 -6.36
CA LEU A 123 -4.91 1.39 -7.74
C LEU A 123 -4.76 0.23 -8.73
N ARG A 124 -3.86 -0.72 -8.46
CA ARG A 124 -3.71 -1.94 -9.28
C ARG A 124 -4.97 -2.79 -9.28
N TYR A 125 -5.58 -3.00 -8.11
CA TYR A 125 -6.86 -3.71 -7.99
C TYR A 125 -7.94 -3.06 -8.86
N ALA A 126 -8.07 -1.73 -8.77
CA ALA A 126 -9.07 -0.99 -9.53
C ALA A 126 -8.84 -1.09 -11.03
N TYR A 127 -7.57 -1.00 -11.46
CA TYR A 127 -7.22 -1.14 -12.85
C TYR A 127 -7.50 -2.55 -13.40
N GLU A 128 -7.16 -3.61 -12.65
CA GLU A 128 -7.50 -4.99 -13.04
C GLU A 128 -9.02 -5.17 -13.19
N LYS A 129 -9.81 -4.53 -12.34
CA LYS A 129 -11.28 -4.58 -12.43
C LYS A 129 -11.80 -3.85 -13.67
N LEU A 130 -11.22 -2.69 -13.99
CA LEU A 130 -11.53 -1.95 -15.22
C LEU A 130 -11.24 -2.82 -16.45
N GLN A 131 -10.06 -3.45 -16.51
CA GLN A 131 -9.65 -4.31 -17.63
C GLN A 131 -10.53 -5.56 -17.79
N ARG A 132 -10.96 -6.18 -16.69
CA ARG A 132 -11.88 -7.33 -16.72
C ARG A 132 -13.33 -6.93 -17.01
N GLY A 133 -13.72 -5.70 -16.69
CA GLY A 133 -15.01 -5.13 -17.09
C GLY A 133 -15.06 -4.73 -18.57
N SER A 134 -13.90 -4.45 -19.18
CA SER A 134 -13.75 -4.21 -20.62
C SER A 134 -13.57 -5.50 -21.45
N GLU A 135 -13.21 -6.63 -20.83
CA GLU A 135 -13.23 -7.94 -21.51
C GLU A 135 -14.64 -8.50 -21.56
N SER A 136 -15.19 -8.70 -22.75
CA SER A 136 -16.46 -9.40 -22.89
C SER A 136 -16.28 -10.88 -22.52
N MET A 137 -17.34 -11.55 -22.05
CA MET A 137 -17.30 -13.02 -21.80
C MET A 137 -16.83 -13.81 -23.04
N HIS A 138 -17.04 -13.25 -24.23
CA HIS A 138 -16.55 -13.79 -25.49
C HIS A 138 -15.01 -13.73 -25.59
N ASP A 139 -14.36 -12.67 -25.10
CA ASP A 139 -12.89 -12.55 -25.11
C ASP A 139 -12.23 -13.48 -24.10
N VAL A 140 -12.88 -13.68 -22.93
CA VAL A 140 -12.49 -14.68 -21.94
C VAL A 140 -12.56 -16.08 -22.52
N TYR A 141 -13.66 -16.40 -23.23
CA TYR A 141 -13.83 -17.69 -23.90
C TYR A 141 -12.78 -17.91 -25.00
N ARG A 142 -12.55 -16.90 -25.85
CA ARG A 142 -11.56 -16.99 -26.93
C ARG A 142 -10.17 -17.35 -26.39
N ARG A 143 -9.72 -16.71 -25.30
CA ARG A 143 -8.41 -16.97 -24.68
C ARG A 143 -8.30 -18.37 -24.05
N ALA A 144 -9.36 -18.81 -23.38
CA ALA A 144 -9.35 -20.09 -22.64
C ALA A 144 -9.40 -21.32 -23.56
N TYR A 145 -9.94 -21.16 -24.77
CA TYR A 145 -10.21 -22.27 -25.70
C TYR A 145 -9.52 -22.14 -27.06
N SER A 146 -8.59 -21.19 -27.23
CA SER A 146 -7.76 -21.07 -28.43
C SER A 146 -6.37 -21.74 -28.30
N GLN A 147 -6.20 -22.69 -27.37
CA GLN A 147 -5.01 -23.54 -27.26
C GLN A 147 -5.31 -24.94 -27.78
#